data_AF-A0A0L0WDB5-F1
#
_entry.id   AF-A0A0L0WDB5-F1
#
_cell.length_a   1.000
_cell.length_b   1.000
_cell.length_c   1.000
_cell.angle_alpha   90.00
_cell.angle_beta   90.00
_cell.angle_gamma   90.00
#
_symmetry.space_group_name_H-M   'P 1'
#
loop_
_entity.id
_entity.type
_entity.pdbx_description
1 polymer ?
#
loop_
_entity_poly.entity_id
_entity_poly.type
_entity_poly.pdbx_seq_one_letter_code
_entity_poly.pdbx_strand_id
1 'polypeptide(L)' 'MKEKSHLREIKNLYENGFRCIRYDNGEDGKLTVHLKNFEDEKIDTLIYNDEEQILQIKNFIDEY' A
#
# COMPACT_ATOMS: atom_id res chain seq x y z
N MET A 1 19.86 10.23 4.24
CA MET A 1 19.06 9.14 3.66
C MET A 1 17.62 9.65 3.62
N LYS A 2 16.99 9.78 2.46
CA LYS A 2 15.63 10.35 2.38
C LYS A 2 14.66 9.27 2.87
N GLU A 3 14.11 9.47 4.06
CA GLU A 3 12.97 8.73 4.57
C GLU A 3 11.82 8.89 3.56
N LYS A 4 11.61 7.85 2.74
CA LYS A 4 10.43 7.77 1.88
C LYS A 4 9.30 7.29 2.79
N SER A 5 8.42 8.19 3.20
CA SER A 5 7.17 7.83 3.89
C SER A 5 6.45 6.77 3.05
N HIS A 6 6.13 5.62 3.64
CA HIS A 6 5.39 4.53 2.97
C HIS A 6 4.04 5.00 2.42
N LEU A 7 3.42 5.98 3.08
CA LEU A 7 2.21 6.65 2.60
C LEU A 7 2.42 7.34 1.25
N ARG A 8 3.62 7.90 0.99
CA ARG A 8 3.93 8.51 -0.30
C ARG A 8 4.04 7.46 -1.42
N GLU A 9 4.57 6.29 -1.11
CA GLU A 9 4.72 5.20 -2.08
C GLU A 9 3.35 4.71 -2.57
N ILE A 10 2.44 4.41 -1.65
CA ILE A 10 1.09 3.96 -2.03
C ILE A 10 0.30 5.04 -2.75
N LYS A 11 0.43 6.32 -2.34
CA LYS A 11 -0.19 7.46 -3.06
C LYS A 11 0.32 7.56 -4.50
N ASN A 12 1.63 7.45 -4.71
CA ASN A 12 2.19 7.47 -6.06
C ASN A 12 1.63 6.31 -6.91
N LEU A 13 1.47 5.12 -6.35
CA LEU A 13 0.88 3.99 -7.07
C LEU A 13 -0.58 4.27 -7.46
N TYR A 14 -1.36 4.86 -6.54
CA TYR A 14 -2.74 5.28 -6.82
C TYR A 14 -2.82 6.36 -7.91
N GLU A 15 -1.87 7.29 -7.96
CA GLU A 15 -1.75 8.28 -9.05
C GLU A 15 -1.38 7.63 -10.40
N ASN A 16 -0.64 6.51 -10.36
CA ASN A 16 -0.25 5.74 -11.55
C ASN A 16 -1.29 4.65 -11.93
N GLY A 17 -2.54 4.76 -11.46
CA GLY A 17 -3.63 3.87 -11.87
C GLY A 17 -3.69 2.52 -11.14
N PHE A 18 -2.81 2.28 -10.16
CA PHE A 18 -2.95 1.12 -9.29
C PHE A 18 -4.09 1.32 -8.30
N ARG A 19 -4.75 0.21 -7.95
CA ARG A 19 -5.74 0.16 -6.87
C ARG A 19 -5.47 -1.04 -6.00
N CYS A 20 -5.65 -0.88 -4.69
CA CYS A 20 -5.62 -2.00 -3.76
C CYS A 20 -6.74 -2.99 -4.14
N ILE A 21 -6.39 -4.26 -4.27
CA ILE A 21 -7.35 -5.35 -4.48
C ILE A 21 -7.51 -6.23 -3.25
N ARG A 22 -6.52 -6.20 -2.34
CA ARG A 22 -6.49 -6.96 -1.10
C ARG A 22 -5.40 -6.41 -0.19
N TYR A 23 -5.64 -6.37 1.11
CA TYR A 23 -4.58 -6.26 2.10
C TYR A 23 -4.78 -7.28 3.22
N ASP A 24 -3.67 -7.71 3.82
CA ASP A 24 -3.66 -8.70 4.89
C ASP A 24 -2.75 -8.22 6.02
N ASN A 25 -3.19 -8.43 7.25
CA ASN A 25 -2.32 -8.30 8.42
C ASN A 25 -1.66 -9.65 8.65
N GLY A 26 -0.37 -9.74 8.32
CA GLY A 26 0.44 -10.91 8.60
C GLY A 26 0.50 -11.19 10.11
N GLU A 27 0.68 -12.45 10.48
CA GLU A 27 0.82 -12.89 11.88
C GLU A 27 2.05 -12.26 12.57
N ASP A 28 3.00 -11.73 11.78
CA ASP A 28 4.21 -11.04 12.24
C ASP A 28 4.03 -9.51 12.38
N GLY A 29 2.79 -9.02 12.35
CA GLY A 29 2.46 -7.61 12.49
C GLY A 29 2.70 -6.77 11.22
N LYS A 30 3.09 -7.41 10.11
CA LYS A 30 3.29 -6.73 8.83
C LYS A 30 1.99 -6.56 8.07
N LEU A 31 1.81 -5.42 7.43
CA LEU A 31 0.75 -5.20 6.45
C LEU A 31 1.27 -5.59 5.06
N THR A 32 0.60 -6.53 4.41
CA THR A 32 0.80 -6.81 2.98
C THR A 32 -0.32 -6.16 2.20
N VAL A 33 0.00 -5.35 1.20
CA VAL A 33 -0.96 -4.68 0.31
C VAL A 33 -0.73 -5.17 -1.12
N HIS A 34 -1.75 -5.77 -1.72
CA HIS A 34 -1.76 -6.19 -3.11
C HIS A 34 -2.46 -5.14 -3.96
N LEU A 35 -1.77 -4.63 -4.98
CA LEU A 35 -2.29 -3.63 -5.89
C LEU A 35 -2.35 -4.18 -7.31
N LYS A 36 -3.37 -3.76 -8.06
CA LYS A 36 -3.51 -4.02 -9.49
C LYS A 36 -3.69 -2.71 -10.25
N ASN A 37 -2.93 -2.54 -11.33
CA ASN A 37 -3.25 -1.59 -12.38
C ASN A 37 -4.12 -2.32 -13.42
N PHE A 38 -5.32 -1.79 -13.68
CA PHE A 38 -6.27 -2.43 -14.59
C PHE A 38 -6.08 -2.01 -16.06
N GLU A 39 -5.34 -0.94 -16.33
CA GLU A 39 -5.04 -0.45 -17.69
C GLU A 39 -3.94 -1.28 -18.34
N ASP A 40 -2.89 -1.62 -17.57
CA ASP A 40 -1.73 -2.38 -18.07
C ASP A 40 -1.59 -3.78 -17.46
N GLU A 41 -2.60 -4.21 -16.71
CA GLU A 41 -2.69 -5.51 -16.03
C GLU A 41 -1.53 -5.84 -15.07
N LYS A 42 -0.75 -4.85 -14.63
CA LYS A 42 0.33 -5.07 -13.65
C LYS A 42 -0.21 -5.31 -12.25
N ILE A 43 0.57 -6.07 -11.49
CA ILE A 43 0.34 -6.34 -10.08
C ILE A 43 1.59 -5.88 -9.31
N ASP A 44 1.36 -5.22 -8.18
CA ASP A 44 2.42 -4.83 -7.24
C ASP A 44 2.05 -5.32 -5.83
N THR A 45 3.06 -5.54 -4.98
CA THR A 45 2.87 -5.97 -3.60
C THR A 45 3.81 -5.23 -2.68
N LEU A 46 3.23 -4.50 -1.72
CA LEU A 46 3.96 -3.72 -0.74
C LEU A 46 3.85 -4.37 0.62
N ILE A 47 4.95 -4.36 1.37
CA ILE A 47 5.01 -4.92 2.72
C ILE A 47 5.50 -3.84 3.66
N TYR A 48 4.70 -3.57 4.69
CA TYR A 48 4.98 -2.56 5.70
C TYR A 48 5.06 -3.23 7.08
N ASN A 49 5.97 -2.78 7.92
CA ASN A 49 6.21 -3.33 9.26
C ASN A 49 6.20 -2.27 10.37
N ASP A 50 5.95 -1.01 10.01
CA ASP A 50 5.89 0.12 10.93
C ASP A 50 4.43 0.36 11.34
N GLU A 51 4.10 0.18 12.62
CA GLU A 51 2.71 0.19 13.10
C GLU A 51 2.00 1.53 12.87
N GLU A 52 2.70 2.65 13.04
CA GLU A 52 2.12 3.99 12.84
C GLU A 52 1.80 4.21 11.35
N GLN A 53 2.72 3.85 10.46
CA GLN A 53 2.51 3.96 9.02
C GLN A 53 1.47 2.97 8.51
N ILE A 54 1.39 1.76 9.09
CA ILE A 54 0.37 0.77 8.76
C ILE A 54 -1.04 1.35 8.97
N LEU A 55 -1.26 2.06 10.08
CA LEU A 55 -2.55 2.70 10.34
C LEU A 55 -2.86 3.78 9.31
N GLN A 56 -1.88 4.62 8.97
CA GLN A 56 -2.04 5.66 7.95
C GLN A 56 -2.36 5.08 6.56
N ILE A 57 -1.73 3.97 6.20
CA ILE A 57 -1.92 3.28 4.92
C ILE A 57 -3.31 2.64 4.86
N LYS A 58 -3.75 1.98 5.92
CA LYS A 58 -5.12 1.41 6.00
C LYS A 58 -6.18 2.49 5.86
N ASN A 59 -6.06 3.57 6.63
CA ASN A 59 -6.98 4.70 6.53
C ASN A 59 -7.02 5.27 5.11
N PHE A 60 -5.86 5.44 4.47
CA PHE A 60 -5.80 5.91 3.08
C PHE A 60 -6.48 4.96 2.10
N ILE A 61 -6.32 3.65 2.25
CA ILE A 61 -6.98 2.66 1.38
C ILE A 61 -8.49 2.65 1.61
N ASP A 62 -8.93 2.73 2.87
CA ASP A 62 -10.35 2.64 3.24
C ASP A 62 -11.16 3.92 2.90
N GLU A 63 -10.50 5.09 2.81
CA GLU A 63 -11.13 6.37 2.43
C GLU A 63 -11.29 6.58 0.90
N TYR A 64 -10.64 5.77 0.07
CA TYR A 64 -10.50 6.00 -1.38
C TYR A 64 -11.35 5.04 -2.23
#